data_AF-A0A3P2AFK2-F1
#
_entry.id   AF-A0A3P2AFK2-F1
#
_cell.length_a   1.000
_cell.length_b   1.000
_cell.length_c   1.000
_cell.angle_alpha   90.00
_cell.angle_beta   90.00
_cell.angle_gamma   90.00
#
_symmetry.space_group_name_H-M   'P 1'
#
loop_
_entity.id
_entity.type
_entity.pdbx_description
1 polymer ?
#
loop_
_entity_poly.entity_id
_entity_poly.type
_entity_poly.pdbx_seq_one_letter_code
_entity_poly.pdbx_strand_id
1 'polypeptide(L)' 'MKLRYKIAIWVALALAGSLLWDGSVWLWLAGICVGKLLIRLLLTIALAIAVYILTYALIIGAILWLLIS' A
#
# COMPACT_ATOMS: atom_id res chain seq x y z
N MET A 1 -12.49 17.87 -21.24
CA MET A 1 -11.02 17.92 -21.41
C MET A 1 -10.25 17.31 -20.20
N LYS A 2 -10.73 16.23 -19.57
CA LYS A 2 -10.16 15.74 -18.28
C LYS A 2 -9.86 14.24 -18.20
N LEU A 3 -10.41 13.40 -19.08
CA LEU A 3 -10.18 11.94 -19.07
C LEU A 3 -9.07 11.48 -20.03
N ARG A 4 -9.00 12.12 -21.20
CA ARG A 4 -8.03 11.77 -22.26
C ARG A 4 -6.59 11.99 -21.81
N TYR A 5 -6.33 13.01 -21.00
CA TYR A 5 -5.00 13.31 -20.49
C TYR A 5 -4.53 12.28 -19.46
N LYS A 6 -5.43 11.82 -18.59
CA LYS A 6 -5.15 10.74 -17.65
C LYS A 6 -4.78 9.47 -18.43
N ILE A 7 -5.61 9.05 -19.38
CA ILE A 7 -5.33 7.85 -20.19
C ILE A 7 -4.02 8.01 -20.98
N ALA A 8 -3.75 9.18 -21.56
CA ALA A 8 -2.50 9.44 -22.27
C ALA A 8 -1.26 9.33 -21.36
N ILE A 9 -1.35 9.76 -20.10
CA ILE A 9 -0.28 9.58 -19.11
C ILE A 9 -0.09 8.09 -18.80
N TRP A 10 -1.16 7.34 -18.57
CA TRP A 10 -1.06 5.90 -18.30
C TRP A 10 -0.50 5.13 -19.51
N VAL A 11 -0.89 5.53 -20.72
CA VAL A 11 -0.39 4.97 -21.98
C VAL A 11 1.08 5.31 -22.20
N ALA A 12 1.49 6.57 -21.98
CA ALA A 12 2.89 6.98 -22.10
C ALA A 12 3.77 6.30 -21.05
N LEU A 13 3.27 6.15 -19.82
CA LEU A 13 3.97 5.44 -18.75
C LEU A 13 4.11 3.94 -19.06
N ALA A 14 3.06 3.31 -19.62
CA ALA A 14 3.09 1.93 -20.09
C ALA A 14 4.04 1.75 -21.29
N LEU A 15 4.05 2.69 -22.24
CA LEU A 15 4.95 2.68 -23.39
C LEU A 15 6.41 2.81 -22.97
N ALA A 16 6.71 3.75 -22.07
CA ALA A 16 8.06 3.95 -21.53
C ALA A 16 8.53 2.74 -20.70
N GLY A 17 7.64 2.14 -19.92
CA GLY A 17 7.93 0.90 -19.19
C GLY A 17 8.18 -0.31 -20.10
N SER A 18 7.45 -0.42 -21.22
CA SER A 18 7.64 -1.47 -22.22
C SER A 18 8.94 -1.30 -23.03
N LEU A 19 9.29 -0.05 -23.36
CA LEU A 19 10.53 0.30 -24.08
C LEU A 19 11.80 0.06 -23.26
N LEU A 20 11.72 0.19 -21.93
CA LEU A 20 12.85 -0.08 -21.03
C LEU A 20 13.03 -1.57 -20.71
N TRP A 21 12.02 -2.41 -20.96
CA TRP A 21 11.97 -3.79 -20.45
C TRP A 21 11.39 -4.77 -21.48
N ASP A 22 11.95 -4.76 -22.69
CA ASP A 22 11.91 -5.84 -23.70
C ASP A 22 10.58 -6.63 -23.79
N GLY A 23 9.44 -5.93 -23.86
CA GLY A 23 8.14 -6.50 -24.28
C GLY A 23 7.60 -7.72 -23.50
N SER A 24 8.15 -8.09 -22.35
CA SER A 24 7.75 -9.32 -21.66
C SER A 24 6.52 -9.09 -20.79
N VAL A 25 5.36 -9.52 -21.27
CA VAL A 25 4.07 -9.53 -20.55
C VAL A 25 4.21 -10.15 -19.14
N TRP A 26 5.16 -11.07 -18.97
CA TRP A 26 5.51 -11.69 -17.69
C TRP A 26 6.07 -10.71 -16.67
N LEU A 27 6.90 -9.75 -17.08
CA LEU A 27 7.43 -8.72 -16.18
C LEU A 27 6.36 -7.69 -15.80
N TRP A 28 5.42 -7.41 -16.71
CA TRP A 28 4.27 -6.55 -16.41
C TRP A 28 3.32 -7.20 -15.39
N LEU A 29 3.03 -8.50 -15.56
CA LEU A 29 2.28 -9.29 -14.58
C LEU A 29 3.03 -9.43 -13.25
N ALA A 30 4.33 -9.68 -13.29
CA ALA A 30 5.16 -9.75 -12.08
C ALA A 30 5.18 -8.41 -11.33
N GLY A 31 5.27 -7.27 -12.03
CA GLY A 31 5.19 -5.94 -11.44
C GLY A 31 3.85 -5.66 -10.77
N ILE A 32 2.73 -6.04 -11.40
CA ILE A 32 1.38 -5.93 -10.80
C ILE A 32 1.25 -6.87 -9.59
N CYS A 33 1.79 -8.08 -9.69
CA CYS A 33 1.75 -9.08 -8.61
C CYS A 33 2.56 -8.61 -7.39
N VAL A 34 3.78 -8.13 -7.62
CA VAL A 34 4.67 -7.57 -6.58
C VAL A 34 4.07 -6.29 -6.00
N GLY A 35 3.50 -5.40 -6.82
CA GLY A 35 2.83 -4.19 -6.34
C GLY A 35 1.64 -4.50 -5.42
N LYS A 36 0.81 -5.48 -5.77
CA LYS A 36 -0.32 -5.90 -4.95
C LYS A 36 0.13 -6.53 -3.63
N LEU A 37 1.19 -7.34 -3.66
CA LEU A 37 1.79 -7.91 -2.45
C LEU A 37 2.43 -6.84 -1.56
N LEU A 38 3.14 -5.86 -2.14
CA LEU A 38 3.74 -4.75 -1.41
C LEU A 38 2.70 -3.88 -0.71
N ILE A 39 1.61 -3.52 -1.39
CA ILE A 39 0.52 -2.73 -0.79
C ILE A 39 -0.12 -3.51 0.36
N ARG A 40 -0.36 -4.81 0.16
CA ARG A 40 -0.93 -5.69 1.19
C ARG A 40 0.02 -5.81 2.39
N LEU A 41 1.31 -5.98 2.14
CA LEU A 41 2.34 -6.07 3.17
C LEU A 41 2.41 -4.77 3.99
N LEU A 42 2.47 -3.63 3.30
CA LEU A 42 2.50 -2.31 3.93
C LEU A 42 1.26 -2.07 4.79
N LEU A 43 0.08 -2.43 4.28
CA LEU A 43 -1.18 -2.34 5.02
C LEU A 43 -1.19 -3.28 6.24
N THR A 44 -0.61 -4.47 6.13
CA THR A 44 -0.51 -5.43 7.23
C THR A 44 0.42 -4.92 8.33
N ILE A 45 1.56 -4.33 7.96
CA ILE A 45 2.50 -3.71 8.91
C ILE A 45 1.84 -2.52 9.60
N ALA A 46 1.19 -1.63 8.83
CA ALA A 46 0.47 -0.49 9.39
C ALA A 46 -0.63 -0.93 10.36
N LEU A 47 -1.40 -1.96 10.00
CA LEU A 47 -2.43 -2.54 10.86
C LEU A 47 -1.83 -3.13 12.14
N ALA A 48 -0.71 -3.86 12.05
CA ALA A 48 -0.03 -4.41 13.22
C ALA A 48 0.44 -3.31 14.18
N ILE A 49 1.02 -2.22 13.66
CA ILE A 49 1.44 -1.06 14.46
C ILE A 49 0.22 -0.40 15.10
N ALA A 50 -0.87 -0.21 14.35
CA ALA A 50 -2.10 0.39 14.87
C ALA A 50 -2.70 -0.44 16.03
N VAL A 51 -2.76 -1.77 15.87
CA VAL A 51 -3.24 -2.68 16.93
C VAL A 51 -2.33 -2.62 18.14
N TYR A 52 -1.01 -2.64 17.96
CA TYR A 52 -0.04 -2.51 19.05
C TYR A 52 -0.27 -1.23 19.87
N ILE A 53 -0.38 -0.09 19.21
CA ILE A 53 -0.64 1.20 19.86
C ILE A 53 -1.99 1.16 20.59
N LEU A 54 -3.03 0.63 19.96
CA LEU A 54 -4.37 0.52 20.55
C LEU A 54 -4.36 -0.34 21.82
N THR A 55 -3.68 -1.49 21.80
CA THR A 55 -3.54 -2.37 22.96
C THR A 55 -2.82 -1.65 24.10
N TYR A 56 -1.71 -0.98 23.82
CA TYR A 56 -0.99 -0.21 24.84
C TYR A 56 -1.85 0.92 25.42
N ALA A 57 -2.57 1.66 24.58
CA ALA A 57 -3.47 2.72 25.02
C ALA A 57 -4.57 2.17 25.93
N LEU A 58 -5.12 1.00 25.61
CA LEU A 58 -6.17 0.35 26.40
C LEU A 58 -5.65 -0.15 27.75
N ILE A 59 -4.43 -0.70 27.79
CA ILE A 59 -3.76 -1.11 29.03
C ILE A 59 -3.51 0.11 29.92
N ILE A 60 -2.93 1.19 29.36
CA ILE A 60 -2.67 2.42 30.11
C ILE A 60 -3.99 3.02 30.62
N GLY A 61 -5.01 3.08 29.77
CA GLY A 61 -6.35 3.56 30.16
C GLY A 61 -6.96 2.74 31.29
N ALA A 62 -6.85 1.41 31.23
CA ALA A 62 -7.33 0.52 32.29
C ALA A 62 -6.58 0.71 33.61
N ILE A 63 -5.25 0.87 33.56
CA ILE A 63 -4.42 1.15 34.75
C ILE A 63 -4.80 2.49 35.36
N LEU A 64 -4.95 3.55 34.55
CA LEU A 64 -5.38 4.87 35.02
C LEU A 64 -6.78 4.82 35.63
N TRP A 65 -7.69 4.05 35.04
CA TRP A 65 -9.05 3.85 35.56
C TRP A 65 -9.04 3.14 36.91
N LEU A 66 -8.22 2.09 37.06
CA LEU A 66 -8.07 1.40 38.34
C LEU A 66 -7.43 2.27 39.41
N LEU A 67 -6.53 3.19 39.03
CA LEU A 67 -5.83 4.06 39.97
C LEU A 67 -6.67 5.26 40.42
N ILE A 68 -7.58 5.75 39.57
CA ILE A 68 -8.52 6.82 39.93
C ILE A 68 -9.71 6.30 40.75
N SER A 69 -10.03 5.00 40.60
CA SER A 69 -11.07 4.30 41.35
C SER A 69 -10.62 3.95 42.76
#